data_AF-A0A4Z0J5H1-F1
#
_entry.id   AF-A0A4Z0J5H1-F1
#
_cell.length_a   1.000
_cell.length_b   1.000
_cell.length_c   1.000
_cell.angle_alpha   90.00
_cell.angle_beta   90.00
_cell.angle_gamma   90.00
#
_symmetry.space_group_name_H-M   'P 1'
#
loop_
_entity.id
_entity.type
_entity.pdbx_description
1 polymer ?
#
loop_
_entity_poly.entity_id
_entity_poly.type
_entity_poly.pdbx_seq_one_letter_code
_entity_poly.pdbx_strand_id
1 'polypeptide(L)'
;MSSTLQDLVNRAVFYSTEVQTHFGGLIADAEWEVDFGADPHLTFSSSEGVVLRARPHLLGSESGRDKTWLWGWENVNDFPDAVVGLSHDVRKFGAAEEVAELTTAELDLDEELALRLTLAAKEATGRWTHYPAAAGAGTTVWLLVEADEIVLPEPQVKVSVRALMQGLTQTTVSDHRAAIDAYVAKRGIPVRELPEGGLRMLFADGSADLSFDSERRISNCDMNTPLEGEAAEQFAAAGHTSAEAAASPTTATAGGESGGTVAAQPSPAEPSTSSAEAAPTTAAPADTGAGSAGAGRTEHPGAGPGSAEPVRNEPAAASAGADSPIESSVGEGSAADDSTGSWTDEKPTDVSSPETPAEDAAEVEQPAAKEDKPKKKGLFSKLFGR
;
A
#
# COMPACT_ATOMS: atom_id res chain seq x y z
N MET A 1 21.85 -1.35 10.50
CA MET A 1 20.84 -2.07 11.29
C MET A 1 19.91 -2.71 10.30
N SER A 2 19.49 -3.96 10.47
CA SER A 2 18.33 -4.47 9.73
C SER A 2 17.09 -3.69 10.21
N SER A 3 16.22 -3.32 9.29
CA SER A 3 14.89 -2.77 9.58
C SER A 3 13.88 -3.90 9.65
N THR A 4 12.92 -3.87 10.58
CA THR A 4 11.73 -4.72 10.46
C THR A 4 10.71 -4.09 9.50
N LEU A 5 9.73 -4.86 9.04
CA LEU A 5 8.57 -4.31 8.31
C LEU A 5 7.86 -3.22 9.14
N GLN A 6 7.75 -3.41 10.45
CA GLN A 6 7.10 -2.44 11.34
C GLN A 6 7.90 -1.13 11.47
N ASP A 7 9.24 -1.16 11.43
CA ASP A 7 10.07 0.05 11.44
C ASP A 7 9.92 0.87 10.15
N LEU A 8 9.63 0.20 9.04
CA LEU A 8 9.31 0.85 7.77
C LEU A 8 7.89 1.45 7.79
N VAL A 9 6.91 0.72 8.32
CA VAL A 9 5.54 1.22 8.56
C VAL A 9 5.56 2.47 9.45
N ASN A 10 6.24 2.41 10.61
CA ASN A 10 6.37 3.53 11.53
C ASN A 10 7.00 4.76 10.84
N ARG A 11 8.07 4.58 10.06
CA ARG A 11 8.71 5.71 9.34
C ARG A 11 7.84 6.31 8.23
N ALA A 12 6.97 5.51 7.62
CA ALA A 12 6.16 5.90 6.47
C ALA A 12 4.81 6.53 6.86
N VAL A 13 4.17 6.04 7.93
CA VAL A 13 2.72 6.17 8.16
C VAL A 13 2.21 7.61 8.05
N PHE A 14 2.64 8.55 8.90
CA PHE A 14 2.06 9.89 8.92
C PHE A 14 2.34 10.72 7.65
N TYR A 15 3.53 10.57 7.05
CA TYR A 15 3.85 11.26 5.80
C TYR A 15 3.02 10.69 4.64
N SER A 16 2.85 9.36 4.61
CA SER A 16 1.90 8.70 3.71
C SER A 16 0.47 9.20 3.94
N THR A 17 -0.01 9.32 5.18
CA THR A 17 -1.36 9.80 5.48
C THR A 17 -1.58 11.22 4.98
N GLU A 18 -0.60 12.13 5.12
CA GLU A 18 -0.69 13.49 4.58
C GLU A 18 -0.73 13.48 3.04
N VAL A 19 0.20 12.77 2.39
CA VAL A 19 0.25 12.65 0.91
C VAL A 19 -1.02 12.03 0.35
N GLN A 20 -1.56 10.97 0.98
CA GLN A 20 -2.83 10.36 0.55
C GLN A 20 -4.03 11.30 0.74
N THR A 21 -4.05 12.09 1.81
CA THR A 21 -5.14 13.04 2.07
C THR A 21 -5.13 14.17 1.05
N HIS A 22 -3.94 14.67 0.70
CA HIS A 22 -3.77 15.64 -0.38
C HIS A 22 -4.14 15.05 -1.76
N PHE A 23 -3.62 13.87 -2.10
CA PHE A 23 -3.92 13.17 -3.35
C PHE A 23 -5.41 12.84 -3.52
N GLY A 24 -6.08 12.38 -2.45
CA GLY A 24 -7.53 12.19 -2.43
C GLY A 24 -8.30 13.48 -2.72
N GLY A 25 -7.83 14.61 -2.18
CA GLY A 25 -8.36 15.94 -2.48
C GLY A 25 -8.09 16.42 -3.91
N LEU A 26 -7.01 15.97 -4.56
CA LEU A 26 -6.76 16.23 -5.98
C LEU A 26 -7.70 15.45 -6.89
N ILE A 27 -7.92 14.15 -6.62
CA ILE A 27 -8.74 13.30 -7.50
C ILE A 27 -10.25 13.40 -7.24
N ALA A 28 -10.68 13.82 -6.04
CA ALA A 28 -12.06 14.20 -5.71
C ALA A 28 -13.16 13.26 -6.27
N ASP A 29 -13.07 11.96 -5.94
CA ASP A 29 -13.99 10.89 -6.38
C ASP A 29 -14.11 10.68 -7.91
N ALA A 30 -13.12 11.13 -8.70
CA ALA A 30 -13.02 10.91 -10.14
C ALA A 30 -13.07 9.42 -10.55
N GLU A 31 -13.70 9.15 -11.71
CA GLU A 31 -13.59 7.85 -12.39
C GLU A 31 -12.13 7.64 -12.83
N TRP A 32 -11.64 6.40 -12.74
CA TRP A 32 -10.24 6.07 -13.06
C TRP A 32 -10.14 5.00 -14.16
N GLU A 33 -9.12 5.12 -15.00
CA GLU A 33 -8.73 4.12 -15.99
C GLU A 33 -7.21 3.95 -15.98
N VAL A 34 -6.72 2.72 -16.12
CA VAL A 34 -5.28 2.41 -16.12
C VAL A 34 -4.90 1.54 -17.33
N ASP A 35 -3.79 1.89 -17.95
CA ASP A 35 -3.14 1.11 -19.02
C ASP A 35 -1.73 0.69 -18.55
N PHE A 36 -1.37 -0.57 -18.86
CA PHE A 36 -0.05 -1.16 -18.60
C PHE A 36 0.67 -1.55 -19.91
N GLY A 37 0.22 -1.02 -21.05
CA GLY A 37 0.87 -1.16 -22.35
C GLY A 37 2.16 -0.36 -22.48
N ALA A 38 2.51 0.02 -23.71
CA ALA A 38 3.81 0.63 -24.03
C ALA A 38 4.03 2.04 -23.46
N ASP A 39 2.96 2.77 -23.12
CA ASP A 39 3.01 3.98 -22.28
C ASP A 39 2.09 3.80 -21.06
N PRO A 40 2.60 3.26 -19.93
CA PRO A 40 1.79 3.05 -18.74
C PRO A 40 1.28 4.37 -18.16
N HIS A 41 -0.05 4.47 -17.99
CA HIS A 41 -0.70 5.67 -17.47
C HIS A 41 -1.96 5.34 -16.67
N LEU A 42 -2.19 6.12 -15.62
CA LEU A 42 -3.37 6.10 -14.75
C LEU A 42 -4.05 7.45 -14.87
N THR A 43 -5.27 7.47 -15.41
CA THR A 43 -6.03 8.70 -15.68
C THR A 43 -7.21 8.79 -14.74
N PHE A 44 -7.33 9.91 -14.02
CA PHE A 44 -8.50 10.28 -13.22
C PHE A 44 -9.32 11.33 -13.98
N SER A 45 -10.63 11.11 -14.13
CA SER A 45 -11.55 11.97 -14.88
C SER A 45 -12.85 12.28 -14.12
N SER A 46 -13.33 13.50 -14.27
CA SER A 46 -14.62 14.00 -13.76
C SER A 46 -15.57 14.34 -14.92
N SER A 47 -16.75 14.89 -14.62
CA SER A 47 -17.66 15.43 -15.66
C SER A 47 -17.03 16.52 -16.52
N GLU A 48 -16.07 17.27 -15.95
CA GLU A 48 -15.41 18.41 -16.61
C GLU A 48 -14.17 17.98 -17.43
N GLY A 49 -13.79 16.69 -17.37
CA GLY A 49 -12.64 16.13 -18.08
C GLY A 49 -11.58 15.52 -17.17
N VAL A 50 -10.38 15.33 -17.71
CA VAL A 50 -9.23 14.74 -16.99
C VAL A 50 -8.80 15.66 -15.85
N VAL A 51 -8.77 15.09 -14.64
CA VAL A 51 -8.35 15.75 -13.39
C VAL A 51 -6.85 15.55 -13.16
N LEU A 52 -6.34 14.35 -13.45
CA LEU A 52 -4.93 13.99 -13.30
C LEU A 52 -4.56 12.83 -14.25
N ARG A 53 -3.36 12.86 -14.86
CA ARG A 53 -2.76 11.71 -15.55
C ARG A 53 -1.40 11.41 -14.91
N ALA A 54 -1.30 10.28 -14.22
CA ALA A 54 -0.10 9.84 -13.51
C ALA A 54 0.56 8.63 -14.19
N ARG A 55 1.82 8.37 -13.86
CA ARG A 55 2.50 7.10 -14.13
C ARG A 55 2.15 6.10 -13.01
N PRO A 56 1.55 4.95 -13.32
CA PRO A 56 1.33 3.86 -12.37
C PRO A 56 2.55 2.93 -12.36
N HIS A 57 2.88 2.44 -11.16
CA HIS A 57 3.82 1.34 -10.98
C HIS A 57 3.11 0.24 -10.19
N LEU A 58 3.07 -0.99 -10.73
CA LEU A 58 2.46 -2.14 -10.08
C LEU A 58 3.30 -2.55 -8.87
N LEU A 59 2.72 -2.47 -7.68
CA LEU A 59 3.37 -2.94 -6.46
C LEU A 59 3.04 -4.41 -6.17
N GLY A 60 1.77 -4.77 -6.30
CA GLY A 60 1.26 -6.12 -6.07
C GLY A 60 -0.25 -6.21 -6.21
N SER A 61 -0.80 -7.37 -5.91
CA SER A 61 -2.24 -7.63 -5.94
C SER A 61 -2.70 -8.44 -4.73
N GLU A 62 -3.80 -8.01 -4.14
CA GLU A 62 -4.48 -8.60 -3.00
C GLU A 62 -5.67 -9.44 -3.50
N SER A 63 -5.66 -10.76 -3.27
CA SER A 63 -6.79 -11.65 -3.57
C SER A 63 -7.69 -11.79 -2.34
N GLY A 64 -8.82 -11.07 -2.35
CA GLY A 64 -9.85 -11.19 -1.32
C GLY A 64 -10.55 -12.56 -1.29
N ARG A 65 -10.44 -13.35 -2.37
CA ARG A 65 -10.91 -14.75 -2.50
C ARG A 65 -9.94 -15.72 -1.84
N ASP A 66 -8.67 -15.66 -2.24
CA ASP A 66 -7.65 -16.65 -1.89
C ASP A 66 -6.92 -16.29 -0.58
N LYS A 67 -7.13 -15.07 -0.08
CA LYS A 67 -6.50 -14.47 1.10
C LYS A 67 -4.98 -14.38 0.99
N THR A 68 -4.48 -14.02 -0.19
CA THR A 68 -3.05 -13.81 -0.44
C THR A 68 -2.73 -12.44 -1.06
N TRP A 69 -1.56 -11.90 -0.69
CA TRP A 69 -0.87 -10.85 -1.42
C TRP A 69 0.15 -11.48 -2.34
N LEU A 70 0.14 -11.11 -3.63
CA LEU A 70 1.16 -11.47 -4.61
C LEU A 70 1.92 -10.21 -5.05
N TRP A 71 3.25 -10.24 -5.00
CA TRP A 71 4.06 -9.09 -5.40
C TRP A 71 4.13 -8.89 -6.93
N GLY A 72 4.18 -7.63 -7.36
CA GLY A 72 4.32 -7.25 -8.77
C GLY A 72 5.60 -7.77 -9.42
N TRP A 73 6.65 -8.04 -8.64
CA TRP A 73 7.96 -8.51 -9.12
C TRP A 73 8.01 -10.00 -9.46
N GLU A 74 6.96 -10.78 -9.15
CA GLU A 74 6.76 -12.11 -9.75
C GLU A 74 6.24 -12.01 -11.20
N ASN A 75 5.64 -10.86 -11.55
CA ASN A 75 5.23 -10.47 -12.91
C ASN A 75 4.52 -11.58 -13.73
N VAL A 76 3.59 -12.30 -13.10
CA VAL A 76 2.87 -13.47 -13.68
C VAL A 76 2.07 -13.20 -14.97
N ASN A 77 2.05 -11.94 -15.44
CA ASN A 77 1.32 -11.45 -16.60
C ASN A 77 2.24 -10.82 -17.67
N ASP A 78 3.58 -10.91 -17.51
CA ASP A 78 4.58 -10.32 -18.41
C ASP A 78 4.40 -8.81 -18.67
N PHE A 79 4.07 -8.03 -17.63
CA PHE A 79 3.98 -6.57 -17.72
C PHE A 79 5.37 -5.93 -18.00
N PRO A 80 5.43 -4.77 -18.67
CA PRO A 80 6.70 -4.08 -18.96
C PRO A 80 7.47 -3.64 -17.71
N ASP A 81 8.80 -3.56 -17.80
CA ASP A 81 9.69 -3.01 -16.75
C ASP A 81 9.24 -1.62 -16.24
N ALA A 82 8.67 -0.80 -17.12
CA ALA A 82 8.12 0.52 -16.81
C ALA A 82 6.84 0.51 -15.93
N VAL A 83 6.33 -0.68 -15.61
CA VAL A 83 5.21 -0.94 -14.70
C VAL A 83 5.71 -1.64 -13.43
N VAL A 84 6.52 -2.69 -13.55
CA VAL A 84 6.95 -3.52 -12.40
C VAL A 84 8.28 -3.10 -11.76
N GLY A 85 9.05 -2.20 -12.37
CA GLY A 85 10.41 -1.84 -11.95
C GLY A 85 10.55 -1.48 -10.47
N LEU A 86 9.64 -0.64 -9.95
CA LEU A 86 9.67 -0.27 -8.53
C LEU A 86 9.42 -1.45 -7.59
N SER A 87 8.59 -2.44 -7.98
CA SER A 87 8.43 -3.64 -7.16
C SER A 87 9.72 -4.48 -7.11
N HIS A 88 10.48 -4.55 -8.22
CA HIS A 88 11.81 -5.17 -8.20
C HIS A 88 12.79 -4.39 -7.32
N ASP A 89 12.69 -3.06 -7.23
CA ASP A 89 13.49 -2.25 -6.32
C ASP A 89 13.09 -2.45 -4.85
N VAL A 90 11.80 -2.62 -4.54
CA VAL A 90 11.33 -3.04 -3.20
C VAL A 90 11.90 -4.41 -2.82
N ARG A 91 11.97 -5.36 -3.76
CA ARG A 91 12.61 -6.68 -3.52
C ARG A 91 14.10 -6.55 -3.23
N LYS A 92 14.83 -5.70 -3.98
CA LYS A 92 16.27 -5.43 -3.75
C LYS A 92 16.51 -4.79 -2.38
N PHE A 93 15.68 -3.81 -2.02
CA PHE A 93 15.71 -3.13 -0.72
C PHE A 93 15.43 -4.12 0.43
N GLY A 94 14.37 -4.92 0.31
CA GLY A 94 14.04 -5.95 1.29
C GLY A 94 15.17 -6.97 1.51
N ALA A 95 15.86 -7.37 0.43
CA ALA A 95 17.01 -8.26 0.51
C ALA A 95 18.26 -7.62 1.14
N ALA A 96 18.39 -6.28 1.08
CA ALA A 96 19.49 -5.53 1.70
C ALA A 96 19.23 -5.20 3.19
N GLU A 97 17.98 -4.97 3.56
CA GLU A 97 17.53 -4.68 4.93
C GLU A 97 17.15 -5.94 5.74
N GLU A 98 17.20 -7.12 5.11
CA GLU A 98 16.81 -8.44 5.66
C GLU A 98 15.30 -8.59 5.98
N VAL A 99 14.43 -7.84 5.28
CA VAL A 99 12.97 -7.90 5.42
C VAL A 99 12.40 -9.04 4.57
N ALA A 100 11.94 -10.10 5.25
CA ALA A 100 11.40 -11.30 4.60
C ALA A 100 10.10 -11.02 3.82
N GLU A 101 9.27 -10.09 4.31
CA GLU A 101 7.95 -9.81 3.75
C GLU A 101 8.01 -9.07 2.41
N LEU A 102 9.11 -8.36 2.14
CA LEU A 102 9.40 -7.68 0.87
C LEU A 102 10.10 -8.61 -0.15
N THR A 103 10.53 -9.80 0.27
CA THR A 103 11.31 -10.75 -0.55
C THR A 103 10.63 -12.11 -0.76
N THR A 104 9.58 -12.40 0.00
CA THR A 104 8.67 -13.54 -0.17
C THR A 104 7.64 -13.21 -1.25
N ALA A 105 7.45 -14.11 -2.22
CA ALA A 105 6.65 -13.87 -3.44
C ALA A 105 5.15 -13.69 -3.20
N GLU A 106 4.58 -14.60 -2.40
CA GLU A 106 3.16 -14.66 -2.03
C GLU A 106 3.06 -14.78 -0.51
N LEU A 107 2.15 -14.02 0.12
CA LEU A 107 1.96 -13.97 1.57
C LEU A 107 0.48 -14.14 1.93
N ASP A 108 0.17 -14.84 3.02
CA ASP A 108 -1.17 -14.86 3.62
C ASP A 108 -1.57 -13.45 4.09
N LEU A 109 -2.80 -13.03 3.79
CA LEU A 109 -3.34 -11.72 4.18
C LEU A 109 -3.93 -11.73 5.60
N ASP A 110 -3.50 -10.76 6.40
CA ASP A 110 -4.31 -10.18 7.47
C ASP A 110 -4.97 -8.86 7.01
N GLU A 111 -5.74 -8.23 7.91
CA GLU A 111 -6.56 -7.04 7.64
C GLU A 111 -5.74 -5.79 7.26
N GLU A 112 -4.46 -5.70 7.64
CA GLU A 112 -3.61 -4.54 7.41
C GLU A 112 -2.45 -4.79 6.43
N LEU A 113 -2.16 -6.04 6.07
CA LEU A 113 -0.91 -6.41 5.38
C LEU A 113 -0.67 -5.63 4.08
N ALA A 114 -1.68 -5.51 3.22
CA ALA A 114 -1.54 -4.80 1.94
C ALA A 114 -1.14 -3.32 2.11
N LEU A 115 -1.66 -2.65 3.16
CA LEU A 115 -1.25 -1.30 3.51
C LEU A 115 0.15 -1.27 4.13
N ARG A 116 0.50 -2.20 5.02
CA ARG A 116 1.83 -2.26 5.66
C ARG A 116 2.95 -2.52 4.64
N LEU A 117 2.75 -3.45 3.71
CA LEU A 117 3.66 -3.69 2.58
C LEU A 117 3.77 -2.47 1.67
N THR A 118 2.65 -1.77 1.43
CA THR A 118 2.65 -0.53 0.65
C THR A 118 3.42 0.59 1.35
N LEU A 119 3.21 0.80 2.65
CA LEU A 119 3.95 1.79 3.45
C LEU A 119 5.47 1.52 3.41
N ALA A 120 5.87 0.27 3.56
CA ALA A 120 7.27 -0.13 3.45
C ALA A 120 7.86 0.08 2.04
N ALA A 121 7.06 -0.13 0.99
CA ALA A 121 7.45 0.18 -0.37
C ALA A 121 7.66 1.69 -0.63
N LYS A 122 6.95 2.57 0.08
CA LYS A 122 7.16 4.02 -0.02
C LYS A 122 8.53 4.45 0.55
N GLU A 123 8.95 3.86 1.66
CA GLU A 123 10.32 4.03 2.20
C GLU A 123 11.37 3.48 1.21
N ALA A 124 11.14 2.30 0.64
CA ALA A 124 12.09 1.64 -0.26
C ALA A 124 12.29 2.36 -1.61
N THR A 125 11.26 3.05 -2.13
CA THR A 125 11.25 3.66 -3.47
C THR A 125 11.27 5.19 -3.48
N GLY A 126 10.95 5.83 -2.35
CA GLY A 126 10.71 7.27 -2.28
C GLY A 126 9.47 7.74 -3.06
N ARG A 127 8.59 6.83 -3.52
CA ARG A 127 7.31 7.17 -4.17
C ARG A 127 6.20 7.15 -3.13
N TRP A 128 5.66 8.33 -2.83
CA TRP A 128 4.84 8.54 -1.63
C TRP A 128 3.34 8.48 -1.82
N THR A 129 2.87 8.37 -3.06
CA THR A 129 1.45 8.19 -3.39
C THR A 129 1.17 6.75 -3.79
N HIS A 130 0.03 6.21 -3.36
CA HIS A 130 -0.49 4.93 -3.82
C HIS A 130 -1.98 5.01 -4.16
N TYR A 131 -2.45 4.06 -4.97
CA TYR A 131 -3.86 3.89 -5.31
C TYR A 131 -4.25 2.39 -5.35
N PRO A 132 -5.22 1.94 -4.53
CA PRO A 132 -5.79 0.59 -4.61
C PRO A 132 -6.86 0.53 -5.70
N ALA A 133 -6.50 -0.04 -6.86
CA ALA A 133 -7.36 -0.18 -8.04
C ALA A 133 -8.13 -1.52 -8.00
N ALA A 134 -9.45 -1.48 -7.91
CA ALA A 134 -10.27 -2.70 -7.91
C ALA A 134 -10.30 -3.37 -9.29
N ALA A 135 -9.63 -4.53 -9.42
CA ALA A 135 -9.55 -5.32 -10.67
C ALA A 135 -10.79 -6.21 -10.90
N GLY A 136 -11.69 -6.30 -9.93
CA GLY A 136 -12.85 -7.19 -9.96
C GLY A 136 -12.52 -8.61 -9.49
N ALA A 137 -13.52 -9.50 -9.49
CA ALA A 137 -13.43 -10.87 -8.96
C ALA A 137 -12.97 -11.01 -7.48
N GLY A 138 -12.91 -9.91 -6.73
CA GLY A 138 -12.36 -9.86 -5.37
C GLY A 138 -10.86 -9.51 -5.31
N THR A 139 -10.25 -9.14 -6.44
CA THR A 139 -8.85 -8.72 -6.52
C THR A 139 -8.71 -7.20 -6.48
N THR A 140 -7.82 -6.70 -5.62
CA THR A 140 -7.38 -5.29 -5.59
C THR A 140 -5.93 -5.22 -6.05
N VAL A 141 -5.65 -4.40 -7.07
CA VAL A 141 -4.30 -4.14 -7.57
C VAL A 141 -3.77 -2.88 -6.89
N TRP A 142 -2.66 -2.99 -6.18
CA TRP A 142 -2.06 -1.89 -5.44
C TRP A 142 -0.96 -1.23 -6.30
N LEU A 143 -1.13 0.07 -6.56
CA LEU A 143 -0.23 0.86 -7.41
C LEU A 143 0.50 1.91 -6.60
N LEU A 144 1.80 2.10 -6.84
CA LEU A 144 2.48 3.37 -6.53
C LEU A 144 2.21 4.35 -7.68
N VAL A 145 2.02 5.62 -7.36
CA VAL A 145 1.55 6.66 -8.29
C VAL A 145 2.54 7.82 -8.34
N GLU A 146 2.89 8.25 -9.54
CA GLU A 146 3.89 9.30 -9.80
C GLU A 146 3.34 10.34 -10.78
N ALA A 147 3.22 11.59 -10.32
CA ALA A 147 2.84 12.75 -11.13
C ALA A 147 3.36 14.03 -10.46
N ASP A 148 3.79 15.01 -11.26
CA ASP A 148 4.44 16.25 -10.79
C ASP A 148 3.46 17.19 -10.06
N GLU A 149 2.16 17.00 -10.23
CA GLU A 149 1.10 17.77 -9.58
C GLU A 149 0.88 17.37 -8.11
N ILE A 150 1.38 16.22 -7.64
CA ILE A 150 1.14 15.69 -6.29
C ILE A 150 2.20 16.23 -5.31
N VAL A 151 2.23 17.55 -5.15
CA VAL A 151 3.19 18.26 -4.28
C VAL A 151 2.47 18.82 -3.06
N LEU A 152 2.87 18.34 -1.87
CA LEU A 152 2.37 18.88 -0.61
C LEU A 152 2.70 20.37 -0.48
N PRO A 153 1.76 21.22 -0.01
CA PRO A 153 2.03 22.61 0.31
C PRO A 153 2.95 22.74 1.54
N GLU A 154 3.28 23.97 1.92
CA GLU A 154 3.95 24.25 3.20
C GLU A 154 3.17 23.61 4.37
N PRO A 155 3.85 22.95 5.34
CA PRO A 155 3.18 22.26 6.43
C PRO A 155 2.41 23.24 7.32
N GLN A 156 1.13 22.93 7.55
CA GLN A 156 0.21 23.70 8.40
C GLN A 156 -0.18 22.85 9.61
N VAL A 157 -0.21 23.44 10.80
CA VAL A 157 -0.41 22.72 12.07
C VAL A 157 -1.65 21.81 12.04
N LYS A 158 -2.77 22.31 11.51
CA LYS A 158 -4.05 21.57 11.44
C LYS A 158 -4.05 20.43 10.41
N VAL A 159 -3.22 20.51 9.38
CA VAL A 159 -3.06 19.45 8.37
C VAL A 159 -2.14 18.36 8.93
N SER A 160 -1.01 18.76 9.50
CA SER A 160 -0.03 17.84 10.10
C SER A 160 -0.59 17.07 11.29
N VAL A 161 -1.27 17.73 12.24
CA VAL A 161 -1.89 17.04 13.38
C VAL A 161 -3.01 16.09 12.92
N ARG A 162 -3.77 16.45 11.88
CA ARG A 162 -4.74 15.51 11.28
C ARG A 162 -4.04 14.27 10.71
N ALA A 163 -2.92 14.44 9.99
CA ALA A 163 -2.16 13.33 9.44
C ALA A 163 -1.59 12.40 10.53
N LEU A 164 -1.14 12.96 11.67
CA LEU A 164 -0.76 12.16 12.85
C LEU A 164 -1.95 11.32 13.36
N MET A 165 -3.07 11.97 13.70
CA MET A 165 -4.22 11.30 14.32
C MET A 165 -4.89 10.28 13.38
N GLN A 166 -4.99 10.61 12.10
CA GLN A 166 -5.55 9.71 11.08
C GLN A 166 -4.60 8.52 10.82
N GLY A 167 -3.28 8.72 10.80
CA GLY A 167 -2.32 7.63 10.59
C GLY A 167 -2.39 6.56 11.67
N LEU A 168 -2.61 6.96 12.93
CA LEU A 168 -2.85 6.04 14.05
C LEU A 168 -4.15 5.21 13.94
N THR A 169 -5.05 5.58 13.02
CA THR A 169 -6.29 4.82 12.73
C THR A 169 -6.22 4.00 11.44
N GLN A 170 -5.11 4.07 10.70
CA GLN A 170 -4.95 3.39 9.41
C GLN A 170 -4.21 2.05 9.51
N THR A 171 -3.30 1.90 10.47
CA THR A 171 -2.55 0.66 10.75
C THR A 171 -1.91 0.74 12.13
N THR A 172 -1.50 -0.40 12.69
CA THR A 172 -0.71 -0.47 13.92
C THR A 172 0.61 0.32 13.80
N VAL A 173 0.87 1.22 14.75
CA VAL A 173 2.13 1.99 14.88
C VAL A 173 2.78 1.65 16.23
N SER A 174 3.99 1.08 16.22
CA SER A 174 4.59 0.52 17.45
C SER A 174 5.49 1.48 18.25
N ASP A 175 6.10 2.49 17.61
CA ASP A 175 6.72 3.64 18.29
C ASP A 175 6.20 4.91 17.61
N HIS A 176 5.27 5.60 18.29
CA HIS A 176 4.66 6.83 17.76
C HIS A 176 5.70 7.97 17.68
N ARG A 177 6.68 8.02 18.59
CA ARG A 177 7.70 9.06 18.62
C ARG A 177 8.66 8.90 17.45
N ALA A 178 9.16 7.70 17.20
CA ALA A 178 9.98 7.41 16.01
C ALA A 178 9.23 7.70 14.70
N ALA A 179 7.91 7.44 14.66
CA ALA A 179 7.06 7.79 13.54
C ALA A 179 6.89 9.31 13.36
N ILE A 180 6.74 10.09 14.44
CA ILE A 180 6.74 11.57 14.39
C ILE A 180 8.10 12.10 13.96
N ASP A 181 9.20 11.61 14.54
CA ASP A 181 10.57 12.04 14.23
C ASP A 181 10.88 11.81 12.73
N ALA A 182 10.44 10.69 12.17
CA ALA A 182 10.52 10.40 10.73
C ALA A 182 9.60 11.29 9.86
N TYR A 183 8.43 11.69 10.37
CA TYR A 183 7.49 12.58 9.69
C TYR A 183 7.99 14.03 9.63
N VAL A 184 8.46 14.59 10.75
CA VAL A 184 8.97 15.97 10.81
C VAL A 184 10.23 16.13 9.97
N ALA A 185 11.10 15.11 9.94
CA ALA A 185 12.26 15.08 9.05
C ALA A 185 11.87 15.11 7.57
N LYS A 186 10.84 14.35 7.17
CA LYS A 186 10.33 14.34 5.78
C LYS A 186 9.64 15.64 5.36
N ARG A 187 8.95 16.32 6.28
CA ARG A 187 8.27 17.62 6.01
C ARG A 187 9.16 18.85 6.21
N GLY A 188 10.33 18.70 6.84
CA GLY A 188 11.18 19.82 7.25
C GLY A 188 10.60 20.64 8.42
N ILE A 189 9.69 20.07 9.21
CA ILE A 189 9.04 20.74 10.35
C ILE A 189 10.04 20.89 11.49
N PRO A 190 10.36 22.11 11.96
CA PRO A 190 11.21 22.29 13.13
C PRO A 190 10.54 21.76 14.40
N VAL A 191 11.32 21.11 15.27
CA VAL A 191 10.86 20.60 16.56
C VAL A 191 11.69 21.09 17.74
N ARG A 192 11.09 21.07 18.94
CA ARG A 192 11.74 21.32 20.24
C ARG A 192 11.25 20.31 21.26
N GLU A 193 12.18 19.79 22.06
CA GLU A 193 11.84 19.00 23.24
C GLU A 193 11.13 19.91 24.27
N LEU A 194 10.05 19.41 24.86
CA LEU A 194 9.34 20.02 25.98
C LEU A 194 9.75 19.35 27.31
N PRO A 195 9.40 19.94 28.47
CA PRO A 195 9.45 19.24 29.74
C PRO A 195 8.73 17.88 29.69
N GLU A 196 9.13 16.98 30.60
CA GLU A 196 8.53 15.64 30.76
C GLU A 196 8.63 14.71 29.52
N GLY A 197 9.39 15.12 28.49
CA GLY A 197 9.63 14.33 27.27
C GLY A 197 8.66 14.61 26.12
N GLY A 198 7.79 15.63 26.27
CA GLY A 198 6.93 16.10 25.20
C GLY A 198 7.69 16.68 24.01
N LEU A 199 6.99 16.95 22.91
CA LEU A 199 7.57 17.43 21.65
C LEU A 199 6.72 18.56 21.07
N ARG A 200 7.28 19.75 20.91
CA ARG A 200 6.65 20.85 20.17
C ARG A 200 7.06 20.79 18.70
N MET A 201 6.07 20.68 17.82
CA MET A 201 6.20 20.91 16.37
C MET A 201 5.89 22.38 16.07
N LEU A 202 6.65 23.00 15.17
CA LEU A 202 6.57 24.43 14.87
C LEU A 202 6.23 24.64 13.38
N PHE A 203 5.27 25.51 13.11
CA PHE A 203 4.74 25.79 11.76
C PHE A 203 4.63 27.31 11.55
N ALA A 204 4.51 27.75 10.29
CA ALA A 204 4.27 29.16 9.99
C ALA A 204 2.90 29.67 10.50
N ASP A 205 1.91 28.77 10.72
CA ASP A 205 0.56 29.09 11.17
C ASP A 205 0.28 28.80 12.67
N GLY A 206 1.18 28.09 13.37
CA GLY A 206 0.99 27.73 14.78
C GLY A 206 2.03 26.75 15.35
N SER A 207 1.74 26.17 16.52
CA SER A 207 2.49 25.03 17.08
C SER A 207 1.56 23.88 17.45
N ALA A 208 2.10 22.66 17.50
CA ALA A 208 1.45 21.52 18.12
C ALA A 208 2.36 20.94 19.21
N ASP A 209 1.86 20.90 20.44
CA ASP A 209 2.59 20.43 21.61
C ASP A 209 2.09 19.02 21.95
N LEU A 210 2.95 18.02 21.75
CA LEU A 210 2.63 16.59 21.90
C LEU A 210 3.14 16.06 23.23
N SER A 211 2.26 15.40 23.97
CA SER A 211 2.61 14.63 25.18
C SER A 211 2.61 13.14 24.88
N PHE A 212 3.41 12.38 25.62
CA PHE A 212 3.55 10.93 25.46
C PHE A 212 3.17 10.18 26.74
N ASP A 213 2.76 8.92 26.61
CA ASP A 213 2.61 8.00 27.75
C ASP A 213 3.93 7.26 28.07
N SER A 214 3.91 6.42 29.10
CA SER A 214 5.05 5.59 29.50
C SER A 214 5.48 4.55 28.45
N GLU A 215 4.66 4.31 27.43
CA GLU A 215 4.92 3.41 26.30
C GLU A 215 5.32 4.20 25.03
N ARG A 216 5.63 5.51 25.15
CA ARG A 216 6.01 6.44 24.09
C ARG A 216 4.93 6.65 23.01
N ARG A 217 3.67 6.33 23.30
CA ARG A 217 2.52 6.66 22.45
C ARG A 217 2.06 8.09 22.70
N ILE A 218 1.45 8.73 21.70
CA ILE A 218 0.86 10.07 21.88
C ILE A 218 -0.30 9.98 22.88
N SER A 219 -0.22 10.77 23.96
CA SER A 219 -1.24 10.83 25.02
C SER A 219 -2.06 12.13 24.99
N ASN A 220 -1.49 13.24 24.49
CA ASN A 220 -2.22 14.47 24.16
C ASN A 220 -1.58 15.20 22.98
N CYS A 221 -2.32 16.10 22.34
CA CYS A 221 -1.85 16.99 21.28
C CYS A 221 -2.55 18.37 21.36
N ASP A 222 -1.90 19.35 22.00
CA ASP A 222 -2.43 20.70 22.14
C ASP A 222 -2.02 21.57 20.93
N MET A 223 -2.99 22.03 20.14
CA MET A 223 -2.75 22.92 18.98
C MET A 223 -2.89 24.39 19.36
N ASN A 224 -1.84 25.17 19.11
CA ASN A 224 -1.79 26.61 19.35
C ASN A 224 -1.80 27.36 18.01
N THR A 225 -2.79 28.23 17.79
CA THR A 225 -2.87 29.14 16.62
C THR A 225 -3.41 30.51 17.03
N PRO A 226 -2.84 31.63 16.56
CA PRO A 226 -1.68 31.75 15.66
C PRO A 226 -0.34 31.41 16.35
N LEU A 227 0.75 31.43 15.58
CA LEU A 227 2.12 31.28 16.10
C LEU A 227 2.53 32.53 16.90
N GLU A 228 2.55 32.42 18.23
CA GLU A 228 2.88 33.53 19.14
C GLU A 228 3.86 33.11 20.26
N GLY A 229 4.43 34.11 20.94
CA GLY A 229 5.29 33.92 22.11
C GLY A 229 6.54 33.06 21.83
N GLU A 230 6.87 32.18 22.78
CA GLU A 230 8.06 31.32 22.73
C GLU A 230 8.10 30.47 21.44
N ALA A 231 6.96 29.96 20.97
CA ALA A 231 6.90 29.16 19.74
C ALA A 231 7.32 29.97 18.50
N ALA A 232 6.93 31.25 18.43
CA ALA A 232 7.35 32.15 17.35
C ALA A 232 8.86 32.41 17.37
N GLU A 233 9.45 32.63 18.54
CA GLU A 233 10.90 32.78 18.70
C GLU A 233 11.66 31.49 18.33
N GLN A 234 11.15 30.33 18.75
CA GLN A 234 11.72 29.01 18.45
C GLN A 234 11.68 28.69 16.95
N PHE A 235 10.58 29.02 16.25
CA PHE A 235 10.42 28.83 14.81
C PHE A 235 11.35 29.78 14.02
N ALA A 236 11.39 31.06 14.39
CA ALA A 236 12.29 32.04 13.79
C ALA A 236 13.76 31.60 13.94
N ALA A 237 14.17 31.14 15.13
CA ALA A 237 15.52 30.63 15.37
C ALA A 237 15.85 29.41 14.49
N ALA A 238 14.90 28.48 14.33
CA ALA A 238 15.10 27.31 13.46
C ALA A 238 15.31 27.69 11.98
N GLY A 239 14.55 28.66 11.47
CA GLY A 239 14.73 29.17 10.10
C GLY A 239 16.13 29.74 9.86
N HIS A 240 16.68 30.47 10.85
CA HIS A 240 18.06 30.99 10.76
C HIS A 240 19.10 29.86 10.79
N THR A 241 18.95 28.85 11.66
CA THR A 241 19.87 27.70 11.71
C THR A 241 19.89 26.93 10.38
N SER A 242 18.73 26.71 9.75
CA SER A 242 18.64 26.06 8.44
C SER A 242 19.31 26.88 7.33
N ALA A 243 19.15 28.22 7.36
CA ALA A 243 19.79 29.11 6.40
C ALA A 243 21.32 29.19 6.60
N GLU A 244 21.81 29.23 7.84
CA GLU A 244 23.25 29.29 8.16
C GLU A 244 23.96 27.98 7.85
N ALA A 245 23.30 26.83 8.08
CA ALA A 245 23.78 25.52 7.66
C ALA A 245 23.89 25.41 6.12
N ALA A 246 22.92 25.96 5.38
CA ALA A 246 22.96 26.00 3.91
C ALA A 246 23.96 27.03 3.34
N ALA A 247 24.26 28.10 4.08
CA ALA A 247 25.20 29.15 3.69
C ALA A 247 26.67 28.87 4.10
N SER A 248 26.92 27.84 4.90
CA SER A 248 28.26 27.48 5.38
C SER A 248 29.13 26.93 4.24
N PRO A 249 30.21 27.61 3.82
CA PRO A 249 31.06 27.11 2.75
C PRO A 249 31.91 25.94 3.22
N THR A 250 31.87 24.82 2.50
CA THR A 250 32.76 23.66 2.73
C THR A 250 34.21 24.07 2.54
N THR A 251 34.90 24.39 3.63
CA THR A 251 36.33 24.68 3.68
C THR A 251 37.14 23.39 3.51
N ALA A 252 37.24 22.94 2.25
CA ALA A 252 38.08 21.83 1.84
C ALA A 252 39.54 22.08 2.25
N THR A 253 39.95 21.47 3.36
CA THR A 253 41.28 21.66 3.96
C THR A 253 42.32 20.89 3.14
N ALA A 254 42.85 21.55 2.12
CA ALA A 254 43.90 21.02 1.26
C ALA A 254 45.26 21.00 2.01
N GLY A 255 45.52 19.90 2.72
CA GLY A 255 46.77 19.67 3.45
C GLY A 255 47.88 19.08 2.59
N GLY A 256 48.72 19.94 1.99
CA GLY A 256 50.14 19.62 1.73
C GLY A 256 51.02 20.11 2.89
N GLU A 257 52.26 19.66 3.10
CA GLU A 257 53.07 18.65 2.41
C GLU A 257 54.00 17.96 3.43
N SER A 258 54.55 16.79 3.11
CA SER A 258 55.87 16.32 3.60
C SER A 258 56.39 15.20 2.71
N GLY A 259 57.59 15.36 2.17
CA GLY A 259 58.13 14.49 1.10
C GLY A 259 59.09 13.39 1.56
N GLY A 260 59.30 12.42 0.67
CA GLY A 260 60.35 11.40 0.76
C GLY A 260 60.87 11.07 -0.64
N THR A 261 62.19 11.18 -0.85
CA THR A 261 62.83 11.13 -2.18
C THR A 261 63.31 9.72 -2.56
N VAL A 262 63.24 9.38 -3.87
CA VAL A 262 64.31 8.70 -4.64
C VAL A 262 64.24 9.15 -6.12
N ALA A 263 65.41 9.16 -6.77
CA ALA A 263 65.78 9.60 -8.13
C ALA A 263 64.93 9.12 -9.35
N ALA A 264 65.30 9.60 -10.55
CA ALA A 264 64.46 9.57 -11.76
C ALA A 264 65.13 9.02 -13.04
N GLN A 265 64.29 8.48 -13.94
CA GLN A 265 64.41 8.40 -15.42
C GLN A 265 65.49 7.48 -16.08
N PRO A 266 65.36 7.11 -17.39
CA PRO A 266 64.23 7.26 -18.34
C PRO A 266 63.84 5.97 -19.14
N SER A 267 62.83 6.10 -20.03
CA SER A 267 62.29 5.16 -21.05
C SER A 267 63.29 4.74 -22.17
N PRO A 268 62.91 3.94 -23.22
CA PRO A 268 61.64 3.24 -23.56
C PRO A 268 61.77 1.79 -24.17
N ALA A 269 60.62 1.25 -24.63
CA ALA A 269 60.42 0.39 -25.83
C ALA A 269 60.40 -1.17 -25.76
N GLU A 270 59.41 -1.74 -26.45
CA GLU A 270 59.27 -3.10 -27.02
C GLU A 270 60.10 -3.23 -28.34
N PRO A 271 60.24 -4.39 -29.07
CA PRO A 271 59.33 -5.56 -29.13
C PRO A 271 59.84 -6.99 -29.50
N SER A 272 58.91 -7.97 -29.42
CA SER A 272 58.72 -9.18 -30.28
C SER A 272 59.68 -10.40 -30.28
N THR A 273 59.13 -11.55 -30.76
CA THR A 273 59.76 -12.82 -31.24
C THR A 273 60.26 -13.84 -30.19
N SER A 274 60.41 -15.17 -30.43
CA SER A 274 59.82 -16.20 -31.36
C SER A 274 60.53 -17.57 -31.07
N SER A 275 60.04 -18.80 -31.30
CA SER A 275 58.75 -19.36 -31.81
C SER A 275 58.20 -20.39 -30.77
N ALA A 276 57.73 -21.64 -30.96
CA ALA A 276 57.47 -22.61 -32.05
C ALA A 276 56.24 -23.46 -31.63
N GLU A 277 55.39 -24.10 -32.45
CA GLU A 277 55.46 -24.80 -33.76
C GLU A 277 55.83 -26.30 -33.69
N ALA A 278 54.81 -27.17 -33.80
CA ALA A 278 54.75 -28.31 -34.74
C ALA A 278 53.35 -28.99 -34.73
N ALA A 279 52.83 -29.33 -35.91
CA ALA A 279 51.71 -30.27 -36.11
C ALA A 279 52.14 -31.35 -37.14
N PRO A 280 51.37 -32.43 -37.36
CA PRO A 280 50.48 -32.38 -38.52
C PRO A 280 49.15 -33.18 -38.45
N THR A 281 48.13 -32.60 -39.10
CA THR A 281 47.18 -33.20 -40.07
C THR A 281 47.11 -34.73 -40.23
N THR A 282 45.89 -35.32 -40.26
CA THR A 282 45.32 -36.02 -41.45
C THR A 282 43.88 -36.55 -41.25
N ALA A 283 43.00 -36.18 -42.20
CA ALA A 283 41.76 -36.82 -42.69
C ALA A 283 40.63 -37.33 -41.75
N ALA A 284 39.40 -37.00 -42.16
CA ALA A 284 38.21 -37.82 -41.90
C ALA A 284 38.04 -38.92 -42.98
N PRO A 285 37.12 -39.87 -42.78
CA PRO A 285 36.12 -40.08 -43.84
C PRO A 285 34.70 -40.27 -43.29
N ALA A 286 33.73 -40.22 -44.20
CA ALA A 286 32.39 -40.78 -44.01
C ALA A 286 32.08 -41.70 -45.21
N ASP A 287 31.34 -42.79 -44.95
CA ASP A 287 30.05 -43.13 -45.60
C ASP A 287 29.76 -44.66 -45.60
N THR A 288 28.47 -45.02 -45.62
CA THR A 288 27.84 -46.34 -45.87
C THR A 288 28.21 -47.56 -45.01
N GLY A 289 27.17 -48.33 -44.63
CA GLY A 289 27.30 -49.72 -44.16
C GLY A 289 26.08 -50.22 -43.38
N ALA A 290 25.23 -51.05 -43.99
CA ALA A 290 24.08 -51.67 -43.32
C ALA A 290 24.38 -53.12 -42.89
N GLY A 291 23.84 -53.58 -41.76
CA GLY A 291 24.00 -54.98 -41.32
C GLY A 291 23.33 -55.33 -39.97
N SER A 292 22.29 -56.14 -40.03
CA SER A 292 21.56 -56.71 -38.87
C SER A 292 22.39 -57.72 -38.06
N ALA A 293 22.20 -57.80 -36.72
CA ALA A 293 21.53 -58.95 -36.07
C ALA A 293 21.76 -59.09 -34.54
N GLY A 294 20.66 -59.12 -33.76
CA GLY A 294 20.55 -59.79 -32.44
C GLY A 294 21.24 -59.13 -31.22
N ALA A 295 20.86 -59.43 -29.98
CA ALA A 295 19.64 -60.10 -29.48
C ALA A 295 19.44 -59.76 -27.98
N GLY A 296 18.18 -59.65 -27.52
CA GLY A 296 17.88 -59.39 -26.10
C GLY A 296 16.48 -58.81 -25.87
N ARG A 297 15.45 -59.68 -25.80
CA ARG A 297 14.04 -59.31 -25.68
C ARG A 297 13.33 -60.10 -24.58
N THR A 298 12.77 -59.39 -23.61
CA THR A 298 11.59 -59.76 -22.80
C THR A 298 11.05 -58.49 -22.14
N GLU A 299 9.75 -58.19 -22.02
CA GLU A 299 8.55 -58.34 -22.85
C GLU A 299 7.40 -57.74 -22.00
N HIS A 300 6.61 -56.84 -22.58
CA HIS A 300 5.28 -56.47 -22.06
C HIS A 300 4.29 -57.64 -22.22
N PRO A 301 3.18 -57.66 -21.46
CA PRO A 301 1.93 -57.02 -21.93
C PRO A 301 1.59 -55.71 -21.17
N GLY A 302 0.62 -54.87 -21.55
CA GLY A 302 -0.42 -54.98 -22.59
C GLY A 302 -1.80 -55.37 -22.00
N ALA A 303 -2.91 -54.66 -22.24
CA ALA A 303 -3.18 -53.46 -23.04
C ALA A 303 -4.43 -52.69 -22.51
N GLY A 304 -4.70 -51.48 -23.00
CA GLY A 304 -6.00 -50.79 -22.85
C GLY A 304 -6.94 -51.06 -24.05
N PRO A 305 -7.87 -50.14 -24.41
CA PRO A 305 -8.37 -48.94 -23.71
C PRO A 305 -9.91 -48.96 -23.52
N GLY A 306 -10.52 -47.90 -22.97
CA GLY A 306 -11.98 -47.73 -22.93
C GLY A 306 -12.44 -46.35 -22.49
N SER A 307 -13.45 -45.78 -23.16
CA SER A 307 -13.98 -44.43 -22.91
C SER A 307 -15.32 -44.45 -22.16
N ALA A 308 -15.48 -43.59 -21.14
CA ALA A 308 -16.78 -43.11 -20.66
C ALA A 308 -16.61 -41.84 -19.80
N GLU A 309 -17.48 -40.84 -20.00
CA GLU A 309 -17.73 -39.75 -19.04
C GLU A 309 -18.91 -40.15 -18.10
N PRO A 310 -19.53 -39.23 -17.32
CA PRO A 310 -19.12 -39.00 -15.94
C PRO A 310 -20.22 -39.34 -14.93
N VAL A 311 -19.85 -39.75 -13.71
CA VAL A 311 -20.84 -40.09 -12.65
C VAL A 311 -20.79 -39.11 -11.49
N ARG A 312 -21.76 -38.18 -11.53
CA ARG A 312 -22.26 -37.33 -10.45
C ARG A 312 -22.53 -38.13 -9.17
N ASN A 313 -22.13 -37.65 -7.98
CA ASN A 313 -22.33 -38.41 -6.74
C ASN A 313 -22.65 -37.53 -5.52
N GLU A 314 -23.92 -37.54 -5.10
CA GLU A 314 -24.50 -36.99 -3.87
C GLU A 314 -25.97 -37.46 -3.77
N PRO A 315 -26.61 -37.52 -2.58
CA PRO A 315 -26.09 -37.80 -1.23
C PRO A 315 -26.83 -38.99 -0.58
N ALA A 316 -26.49 -39.38 0.66
CA ALA A 316 -27.28 -40.37 1.43
C ALA A 316 -27.24 -40.14 2.95
N ALA A 317 -28.40 -40.27 3.60
CA ALA A 317 -28.62 -40.34 5.05
C ALA A 317 -29.27 -41.73 5.38
N ALA A 318 -29.67 -42.14 6.59
CA ALA A 318 -29.94 -41.43 7.86
C ALA A 318 -30.01 -42.41 9.07
N SER A 319 -30.43 -41.87 10.25
CA SER A 319 -31.03 -42.55 11.43
C SER A 319 -30.05 -43.09 12.52
N ALA A 320 -30.43 -43.19 13.81
CA ALA A 320 -31.76 -43.03 14.46
C ALA A 320 -31.71 -42.55 15.94
N GLY A 321 -32.86 -42.10 16.49
CA GLY A 321 -33.12 -41.74 17.92
C GLY A 321 -33.35 -40.23 18.13
N ALA A 322 -34.51 -39.67 18.51
CA ALA A 322 -35.53 -39.97 19.56
C ALA A 322 -35.07 -39.57 20.98
N ASP A 323 -35.83 -38.89 21.85
CA ASP A 323 -37.25 -38.44 21.80
C ASP A 323 -37.45 -37.05 22.51
N SER A 324 -38.68 -36.60 22.78
CA SER A 324 -39.06 -35.29 23.39
C SER A 324 -39.97 -35.47 24.63
N PRO A 325 -40.77 -34.48 25.11
CA PRO A 325 -40.57 -33.04 25.43
C PRO A 325 -40.83 -32.76 26.94
N ILE A 326 -40.97 -31.49 27.39
CA ILE A 326 -42.10 -30.92 28.22
C ILE A 326 -41.74 -29.67 29.09
N GLU A 327 -42.74 -28.76 29.16
CA GLU A 327 -43.04 -27.67 30.14
C GLU A 327 -42.31 -26.32 30.21
N SER A 328 -43.09 -25.37 30.75
CA SER A 328 -42.83 -23.94 30.97
C SER A 328 -43.14 -23.59 32.43
N SER A 329 -42.54 -22.54 33.01
CA SER A 329 -43.13 -21.86 34.18
C SER A 329 -42.58 -20.45 34.41
N VAL A 330 -43.32 -19.67 35.20
CA VAL A 330 -43.18 -18.23 35.45
C VAL A 330 -42.34 -17.98 36.72
N GLY A 331 -41.65 -16.84 36.82
CA GLY A 331 -41.03 -16.38 38.08
C GLY A 331 -40.57 -14.92 38.03
N GLU A 332 -41.14 -14.07 38.88
CA GLU A 332 -40.77 -12.65 39.03
C GLU A 332 -39.62 -12.45 40.04
N GLY A 333 -38.86 -11.37 39.88
CA GLY A 333 -37.86 -10.89 40.84
C GLY A 333 -37.56 -9.41 40.59
N SER A 334 -37.71 -8.56 41.61
CA SER A 334 -37.81 -7.10 41.45
C SER A 334 -36.74 -6.31 42.21
N ALA A 335 -36.72 -5.00 41.94
CA ALA A 335 -36.10 -3.87 42.65
C ALA A 335 -34.71 -3.39 42.19
N ALA A 336 -34.72 -2.24 41.54
CA ALA A 336 -33.67 -1.21 41.59
C ALA A 336 -34.26 0.04 42.29
N ASP A 337 -33.41 0.90 42.85
CA ASP A 337 -33.85 1.93 43.81
C ASP A 337 -33.96 3.36 43.23
N ASP A 338 -34.85 4.12 43.85
CA ASP A 338 -35.22 5.55 43.77
C ASP A 338 -34.52 6.53 42.79
N SER A 339 -35.30 7.30 42.01
CA SER A 339 -35.65 8.69 42.39
C SER A 339 -36.20 9.61 41.27
N THR A 340 -37.41 10.16 41.50
CA THR A 340 -37.99 11.40 40.91
C THR A 340 -38.19 11.51 39.37
N GLY A 341 -39.21 12.20 38.84
CA GLY A 341 -40.33 12.91 39.49
C GLY A 341 -41.45 13.25 38.49
N SER A 342 -42.68 13.42 38.98
CA SER A 342 -43.92 13.54 38.18
C SER A 342 -44.17 14.93 37.57
N TRP A 343 -44.69 14.97 36.35
CA TRP A 343 -45.64 16.00 35.87
C TRP A 343 -46.73 15.37 34.99
N THR A 344 -47.92 15.95 34.98
CA THR A 344 -49.16 15.37 34.41
C THR A 344 -49.56 15.97 33.05
N ASP A 345 -50.24 15.17 32.23
CA ASP A 345 -50.83 15.57 30.95
C ASP A 345 -52.18 16.28 31.15
N GLU A 346 -52.38 17.43 30.50
CA GLU A 346 -53.70 18.00 30.19
C GLU A 346 -53.67 18.65 28.81
N LYS A 347 -54.67 18.34 27.98
CA LYS A 347 -54.84 18.89 26.62
C LYS A 347 -56.33 19.07 26.26
N PRO A 348 -56.73 20.22 25.71
CA PRO A 348 -58.02 20.35 25.02
C PRO A 348 -57.94 20.89 23.57
N THR A 349 -59.02 20.59 22.82
CA THR A 349 -59.58 21.30 21.64
C THR A 349 -58.74 21.51 20.37
N ASP A 350 -58.94 20.62 19.39
CA ASP A 350 -59.87 20.80 18.25
C ASP A 350 -59.84 22.08 17.37
N VAL A 351 -59.97 21.90 16.04
CA VAL A 351 -61.03 22.48 15.16
C VAL A 351 -60.82 22.14 13.65
N SER A 352 -61.87 21.56 13.05
CA SER A 352 -62.27 21.52 11.61
C SER A 352 -61.36 20.96 10.49
N SER A 353 -61.92 19.94 9.82
CA SER A 353 -61.94 19.79 8.35
C SER A 353 -63.40 19.83 7.85
N PRO A 354 -63.69 20.22 6.58
CA PRO A 354 -64.98 19.98 5.92
C PRO A 354 -64.94 18.86 4.85
N GLU A 355 -66.13 18.43 4.42
CA GLU A 355 -66.45 17.11 3.84
C GLU A 355 -66.11 16.84 2.35
N THR A 356 -66.18 15.54 2.02
CA THR A 356 -66.13 14.87 0.71
C THR A 356 -67.36 15.16 -0.18
N PRO A 357 -67.34 14.82 -1.50
CA PRO A 357 -67.87 13.51 -1.91
C PRO A 357 -67.08 12.79 -3.04
N ALA A 358 -67.43 11.53 -3.28
CA ALA A 358 -66.71 10.57 -4.13
C ALA A 358 -67.20 10.53 -5.60
N GLU A 359 -66.40 9.92 -6.48
CA GLU A 359 -66.90 8.97 -7.48
C GLU A 359 -65.83 7.93 -7.90
N ASP A 360 -66.19 6.99 -8.76
CA ASP A 360 -65.54 5.68 -8.95
C ASP A 360 -64.79 5.54 -10.31
N ALA A 361 -63.60 4.93 -10.30
CA ALA A 361 -62.92 4.32 -11.45
C ALA A 361 -61.67 3.55 -11.01
N ALA A 362 -61.41 2.39 -11.63
CA ALA A 362 -60.19 1.61 -11.39
C ALA A 362 -59.36 1.47 -12.67
N GLU A 363 -58.04 1.63 -12.57
CA GLU A 363 -57.09 1.04 -13.52
C GLU A 363 -55.78 0.65 -12.80
N VAL A 364 -55.05 -0.31 -13.37
CA VAL A 364 -53.87 -0.94 -12.74
C VAL A 364 -52.63 -0.59 -13.54
N GLU A 365 -51.70 0.15 -12.94
CA GLU A 365 -50.37 0.39 -13.51
C GLU A 365 -49.27 -0.23 -12.65
N GLN A 366 -48.24 -0.75 -13.32
CA GLN A 366 -47.19 -1.58 -12.72
C GLN A 366 -46.01 -0.70 -12.27
N PRO A 367 -45.30 -1.04 -11.17
CA PRO A 367 -44.12 -0.30 -10.77
C PRO A 367 -43.01 -0.46 -11.84
N ALA A 368 -42.63 0.64 -12.47
CA ALA A 368 -41.54 0.66 -13.44
C ALA A 368 -40.24 0.12 -12.84
N ALA A 369 -39.50 -0.65 -13.63
CA ALA A 369 -38.28 -1.32 -13.17
C ALA A 369 -37.20 -0.30 -12.76
N LYS A 370 -36.40 -0.67 -11.74
CA LYS A 370 -35.15 0.03 -11.44
C LYS A 370 -34.18 -0.20 -12.62
N GLU A 371 -33.69 0.86 -13.23
CA GLU A 371 -32.67 0.76 -14.27
C GLU A 371 -31.34 0.31 -13.65
N ASP A 372 -30.91 -0.91 -13.96
CA ASP A 372 -29.56 -1.40 -13.66
C ASP A 372 -28.54 -0.56 -14.45
N LYS A 373 -27.74 0.26 -13.74
CA LYS A 373 -26.62 0.95 -14.36
C LYS A 373 -25.66 -0.08 -14.98
N PRO A 374 -25.32 0.01 -16.29
CA PRO A 374 -24.58 -1.04 -16.97
C PRO A 374 -23.15 -1.14 -16.45
N LYS A 375 -22.85 -2.21 -15.70
CA LYS A 375 -21.48 -2.57 -15.29
C LYS A 375 -20.62 -2.84 -16.52
N LYS A 376 -19.86 -1.83 -16.97
CA LYS A 376 -18.84 -1.97 -18.03
C LYS A 376 -17.86 -3.08 -17.63
N LYS A 377 -17.78 -4.16 -18.42
CA LYS A 377 -16.75 -5.20 -18.27
C LYS A 377 -15.40 -4.69 -18.83
N GLY A 378 -14.78 -3.77 -18.10
CA GLY A 378 -13.50 -3.14 -18.48
C GLY A 378 -12.29 -4.02 -18.17
N LEU A 379 -11.44 -4.22 -19.19
CA LEU A 379 -10.04 -4.65 -19.18
C LEU A 379 -9.58 -5.78 -18.22
N PHE A 380 -9.61 -5.56 -16.91
CA PHE A 380 -8.98 -6.39 -15.86
C PHE A 380 -9.34 -7.87 -15.88
N SER A 381 -10.57 -8.23 -16.27
CA SER A 381 -11.03 -9.62 -16.36
C SER A 381 -10.21 -10.49 -17.32
N LYS A 382 -9.34 -9.91 -18.17
CA LYS A 382 -8.40 -10.65 -19.03
C LYS A 382 -6.96 -10.66 -18.50
N LEU A 383 -6.62 -9.80 -17.54
CA LEU A 383 -5.26 -9.63 -17.00
C LEU A 383 -5.07 -10.31 -15.64
N PHE A 384 -6.14 -10.59 -14.88
CA PHE A 384 -6.03 -11.15 -13.53
C PHE A 384 -6.96 -12.36 -13.31
N GLY A 385 -7.34 -13.06 -14.40
CA GLY A 385 -8.26 -14.20 -14.34
C GLY A 385 -7.55 -15.55 -14.16
N ARG A 386 -7.64 -16.13 -12.95
CA ARG A 386 -7.40 -17.56 -12.64
C ARG A 386 -8.64 -18.19 -12.00
#